data_AF-A0A497EPE5-F1
#
_entry.id   AF-A0A497EPE5-F1
#
_cell.length_a   1.000
_cell.length_b   1.000
_cell.length_c   1.000
_cell.angle_alpha   90.00
_cell.angle_beta   90.00
_cell.angle_gamma   90.00
#
_symmetry.space_group_name_H-M   'P 1'
#
loop_
_entity.id
_entity.type
_entity.pdbx_description
1 polymer ?
#
loop_
_entity_poly.entity_id
_entity_poly.type
_entity_poly.pdbx_seq_one_letter_code
_entity_poly.pdbx_strand_id
1 'polypeptide(L)' 'MKAKALMFQGTGSHVGKTLLVAAFCKIFSDLGFHVAPFKAQNMS' A
#
# COMPACT_ATOMS: atom_id res chain seq x y z
N MET A 1 16.35 0.67 11.84
CA MET A 1 16.37 -0.04 10.54
C MET A 1 15.42 0.66 9.57
N LYS A 2 15.73 0.68 8.26
CA LYS A 2 14.85 1.25 7.22
C LYS A 2 13.76 0.24 6.85
N ALA A 3 12.51 0.67 6.78
CA ALA A 3 11.40 -0.19 6.36
C ALA A 3 11.54 -0.57 4.87
N LYS A 4 11.09 -1.77 4.51
CA LYS A 4 10.92 -2.16 3.10
C LYS A 4 9.71 -1.40 2.55
N ALA A 5 9.87 -0.68 1.45
CA ALA A 5 8.80 0.10 0.83
C ALA A 5 8.28 -0.59 -0.44
N LEU A 6 6.96 -0.62 -0.60
CA LEU A 6 6.26 -1.12 -1.78
C LEU A 6 5.22 -0.09 -2.21
N MET A 7 5.25 0.33 -3.48
CA MET A 7 4.32 1.31 -4.03
C MET A 7 3.37 0.63 -5.01
N PHE A 8 2.07 0.87 -4.83
CA PHE A 8 1.03 0.39 -5.73
C PHE A 8 0.59 1.50 -6.67
N GLN A 9 0.92 1.34 -7.94
CA GLN A 9 0.59 2.27 -9.02
C GLN A 9 -0.54 1.75 -9.89
N GLY A 10 -1.19 2.64 -10.63
CA GLY A 10 -2.21 2.27 -11.61
C GLY A 10 -2.51 3.42 -12.56
N THR A 11 -3.17 3.11 -13.66
CA THR A 11 -3.34 3.99 -14.83
C THR A 11 -4.49 4.98 -14.72
N GLY A 12 -5.28 4.92 -13.64
CA GLY A 12 -6.41 5.81 -13.44
C GLY A 12 -6.90 5.85 -12.00
N SER A 13 -7.83 6.75 -11.73
CA SER A 13 -8.57 6.79 -10.46
C SER A 13 -9.59 5.65 -10.39
N HIS A 14 -9.94 5.21 -9.19
CA HIS A 14 -10.95 4.16 -8.94
C HIS A 14 -10.67 2.75 -9.50
N VAL A 15 -9.50 2.51 -10.11
CA VAL A 15 -9.09 1.17 -10.61
C VAL A 15 -8.76 0.13 -9.50
N GLY A 16 -9.21 0.33 -8.27
CA GLY A 16 -9.03 -0.64 -7.17
C GLY A 16 -7.70 -0.58 -6.41
N LYS A 17 -6.84 0.43 -6.65
CA LYS A 17 -5.54 0.57 -5.96
C LYS A 17 -5.63 0.51 -4.43
N THR A 18 -6.58 1.23 -3.84
CA THR A 18 -6.78 1.25 -2.38
C THR A 18 -7.19 -0.11 -1.83
N LEU A 19 -8.05 -0.84 -2.55
CA LEU A 19 -8.48 -2.18 -2.17
C LEU A 19 -7.30 -3.15 -2.20
N LEU A 20 -6.46 -3.04 -3.23
CA LEU A 20 -5.26 -3.85 -3.37
C LEU A 20 -4.24 -3.56 -2.25
N VAL A 21 -4.02 -2.29 -1.89
CA VAL A 21 -3.21 -1.90 -0.72
C VAL A 21 -3.75 -2.55 0.56
N ALA A 22 -5.06 -2.46 0.80
CA ALA A 22 -5.68 -3.03 2.00
C ALA A 22 -5.53 -4.55 2.06
N ALA A 23 -5.71 -5.25 0.94
CA ALA A 23 -5.53 -6.71 0.85
C ALA A 23 -4.09 -7.12 1.18
N PHE A 24 -3.09 -6.42 0.64
CA PHE A 24 -1.68 -6.71 0.94
C PHE A 24 -1.32 -6.37 2.39
N CYS A 25 -1.83 -5.27 2.95
CA CYS A 25 -1.65 -4.97 4.36
C CYS A 25 -2.20 -6.10 5.26
N LYS A 26 -3.38 -6.63 4.92
CA LYS A 26 -3.97 -7.78 5.64
C LYS A 26 -3.09 -9.02 5.54
N ILE A 27 -2.71 -9.43 4.32
CA ILE A 27 -1.85 -10.61 4.10
C ILE A 27 -0.52 -10.49 4.85
N PHE A 28 0.15 -9.35 4.76
CA PHE A 28 1.43 -9.17 5.43
C PHE A 28 1.30 -9.12 6.95
N SER A 29 0.23 -8.50 7.47
CA SER A 29 -0.06 -8.56 8.90
C SER A 29 -0.30 -10.00 9.37
N ASP A 30 -1.02 -10.80 8.58
CA ASP A 30 -1.30 -12.23 8.90
C ASP A 30 -0.02 -13.09 8.84
N LEU A 31 0.96 -12.69 8.05
CA LEU A 31 2.30 -13.29 8.01
C LEU A 31 3.24 -12.78 9.12
N GLY A 32 2.76 -11.92 10.03
CA GLY A 32 3.54 -11.41 11.16
C GLY A 32 4.44 -10.22 10.83
N PHE A 33 4.27 -9.56 9.67
CA PHE A 33 5.01 -8.34 9.35
C PHE A 33 4.35 -7.10 9.96
N HIS A 34 5.17 -6.20 10.50
CA HIS A 34 4.74 -4.84 10.82
C HIS A 34 4.58 -4.04 9.53
N VAL A 35 3.34 -3.68 9.20
CA VAL A 35 2.99 -2.91 8.00
C VAL A 35 2.37 -1.57 8.36
N ALA A 36 2.65 -0.56 7.53
CA ALA A 36 2.06 0.77 7.65
C ALA A 36 1.70 1.28 6.24
N PRO A 37 0.40 1.46 5.91
CA PRO A 37 0.01 2.02 4.62
C PRO A 37 0.33 3.51 4.56
N PHE A 38 0.73 3.99 3.38
CA PHE A 38 0.98 5.41 3.11
C PHE A 38 0.31 5.83 1.80
N LYS A 39 -0.48 6.91 1.84
CA LYS A 39 -1.10 7.48 0.64
C LYS A 39 -0.28 8.68 0.18
N ALA A 40 0.54 8.46 -0.85
CA ALA A 40 1.23 9.54 -1.52
C ALA A 40 0.20 10.49 -2.15
N GLN A 41 0.25 11.77 -1.76
CA GLN A 41 -0.50 12.84 -2.40
C GLN A 41 0.41 13.45 -3.46
N ASN A 42 -0.14 13.70 -4.66
CA ASN A 42 0.56 14.50 -5.64
C ASN A 42 0.43 15.96 -5.18
N MET A 43 1.47 16.50 -4.57
CA MET A 43 1.51 17.90 -4.15
C MET A 43 1.90 18.76 -5.35
N SER A 44 0.99 19.66 -5.75
CA SER A 44 1.26 20.81 -6.62
C SER A 44 0.90 22.08 -5.88
#